data_AF-A0A2N3V4T9-F1
#
_entry.id   AF-A0A2N3V4T9-F1
#
_cell.length_a   1.000
_cell.length_b   1.000
_cell.length_c   1.000
_cell.angle_alpha   90.00
_cell.angle_beta   90.00
_cell.angle_gamma   90.00
#
_symmetry.space_group_name_H-M   'P 1'
#
loop_
_entity.id
_entity.type
_entity.pdbx_description
1 polymer ?
#
loop_
_entity_poly.entity_id
_entity_poly.type
_entity_poly.pdbx_seq_one_letter_code
_entity_poly.pdbx_strand_id
1 'polypeptide(L)'
;MVPVEKPLQSDLTVMPELLEVDLLVRAAEARAKFNVDGSGMTVAVLDTGLRTTHVDFAGRVRAGRNFTSDNNGSPTDPSDGQGHGTNVAGIICAGGVHTGMAPRANIVPVKVLGNSGGGSFLAIRDALLWVLANRASLGISVVCMSLGASDNNTSDADFAGDGIGEVMRKLTDAGVACCVAAGNDYFAHNSAQGMSYPAIFRHTISVGAVYDGDEGSFSYGSGATALSTAPDRITPFSQRLHSSVGGDCATDIFAPGAPTTSSGIRNDSGESIQHGTSQATPVVAGVVLLVQQFHLRVAGTMPSVADVRKWLLAGAVPIVDGDDEEDNVVHTGQTFNRISAFGALTACAKDVARSALIEAGIDRSRV
;
A
#
# COMPACT_ATOMS: atom_id res chain seq x y z
N MET A 1 5.28 7.03 -12.33
CA MET A 1 4.33 5.98 -12.68
C MET A 1 3.03 6.69 -12.93
N VAL A 2 2.49 6.56 -14.13
CA VAL A 2 1.17 7.07 -14.46
C VAL A 2 0.17 6.02 -13.97
N PRO A 3 -1.02 6.40 -13.46
CA PRO A 3 -2.10 5.46 -13.22
C PRO A 3 -2.30 4.54 -14.44
N VAL A 4 -2.60 3.25 -14.22
CA VAL A 4 -2.81 2.29 -15.33
C VAL A 4 -3.93 2.78 -16.24
N GLU A 5 -4.97 3.33 -15.61
CA GLU A 5 -6.08 4.02 -16.26
C GLU A 5 -6.28 5.40 -15.66
N LYS A 6 -6.89 6.30 -16.43
CA LYS A 6 -7.28 7.61 -15.89
C LYS A 6 -8.28 7.40 -14.76
N PRO A 7 -8.13 8.10 -13.61
CA PRO A 7 -9.07 7.98 -12.52
C PRO A 7 -10.51 8.25 -12.96
N LEU A 8 -11.37 7.25 -12.79
CA LEU A 8 -12.81 7.45 -12.92
C LEU A 8 -13.28 8.09 -11.63
N GLN A 9 -14.03 9.18 -11.75
CA GLN A 9 -14.54 9.97 -10.64
C GLN A 9 -16.05 10.08 -10.79
N SER A 10 -16.80 9.84 -9.73
CA SER A 10 -18.26 9.86 -9.74
C SER A 10 -18.80 10.69 -8.59
N ASP A 11 -19.93 11.35 -8.87
CA ASP A 11 -20.71 12.09 -7.88
C ASP A 11 -21.75 11.21 -7.17
N LEU A 12 -22.00 10.02 -7.71
CA LEU A 12 -22.88 9.01 -7.14
C LEU A 12 -22.06 8.07 -6.27
N THR A 13 -22.59 7.72 -5.10
CA THR A 13 -22.10 6.59 -4.30
C THR A 13 -22.86 5.35 -4.76
N VAL A 14 -22.21 4.47 -5.53
CA VAL A 14 -22.87 3.28 -6.10
C VAL A 14 -22.63 2.06 -5.22
N MET A 15 -21.45 1.94 -4.61
CA MET A 15 -21.15 0.94 -3.58
C MET A 15 -20.28 1.58 -2.48
N PRO A 16 -20.82 1.81 -1.27
CA PRO A 16 -20.08 2.48 -0.20
C PRO A 16 -18.94 1.62 0.35
N GLU A 17 -18.94 0.30 0.18
CA GLU A 17 -17.91 -0.58 0.74
C GLU A 17 -16.92 -1.03 -0.33
N LEU A 18 -15.63 -1.09 0.05
CA LEU A 18 -14.60 -1.87 -0.64
C LEU A 18 -14.86 -3.37 -0.47
N LEU A 19 -16.10 -3.81 -0.73
CA LEU A 19 -16.61 -5.11 -0.28
C LEU A 19 -15.75 -6.26 -0.80
N GLU A 20 -15.35 -6.21 -2.05
CA GLU A 20 -14.58 -7.28 -2.71
C GLU A 20 -13.14 -7.34 -2.17
N VAL A 21 -12.47 -6.20 -2.03
CA VAL A 21 -11.16 -6.10 -1.34
C VAL A 21 -11.26 -6.63 0.09
N ASP A 22 -12.25 -6.16 0.87
CA ASP A 22 -12.44 -6.53 2.28
C ASP A 22 -12.71 -8.04 2.44
N LEU A 23 -13.47 -8.64 1.51
CA LEU A 23 -13.74 -10.08 1.47
C LEU A 23 -12.48 -10.87 1.13
N LEU A 24 -11.73 -10.47 0.10
CA LEU A 24 -10.55 -11.21 -0.34
C LEU A 24 -9.44 -11.20 0.72
N VAL A 25 -9.15 -10.04 1.32
CA VAL A 25 -8.11 -9.95 2.37
C VAL A 25 -8.63 -10.25 3.78
N ARG A 26 -9.95 -10.47 3.94
CA ARG A 26 -10.66 -10.73 5.20
C ARG A 26 -10.47 -9.61 6.24
N ALA A 27 -10.48 -8.36 5.81
CA ALA A 27 -10.21 -7.22 6.70
C ALA A 27 -11.31 -6.99 7.73
N ALA A 28 -12.60 -7.05 7.34
CA ALA A 28 -13.71 -6.88 8.27
C ALA A 28 -13.71 -7.92 9.39
N GLU A 29 -13.46 -9.19 9.05
CA GLU A 29 -13.31 -10.28 10.01
C GLU A 29 -12.12 -10.04 10.94
N ALA A 30 -10.99 -9.59 10.40
CA ALA A 30 -9.81 -9.29 11.20
C ALA A 30 -10.05 -8.13 12.19
N ARG A 31 -10.67 -7.03 11.73
CA ARG A 31 -11.06 -5.90 12.56
C ARG A 31 -11.94 -6.34 13.74
N ALA A 32 -12.97 -7.15 13.47
CA ALA A 32 -13.86 -7.67 14.49
C ALA A 32 -13.16 -8.64 15.46
N LYS A 33 -12.40 -9.62 14.94
CA LYS A 33 -11.76 -10.66 15.75
C LYS A 33 -10.68 -10.12 16.67
N PHE A 34 -9.88 -9.18 16.15
CA PHE A 34 -8.73 -8.63 16.85
C PHE A 34 -9.02 -7.28 17.51
N ASN A 35 -10.26 -6.78 17.43
CA ASN A 35 -10.69 -5.49 17.98
C ASN A 35 -9.73 -4.35 17.57
N VAL A 36 -9.59 -4.17 16.26
CA VAL A 36 -8.72 -3.18 15.62
C VAL A 36 -9.45 -2.47 14.50
N ASP A 37 -9.11 -1.20 14.30
CA ASP A 37 -9.73 -0.28 13.34
C ASP A 37 -8.77 0.84 12.89
N GLY A 38 -7.52 0.82 13.34
CA GLY A 38 -6.51 1.86 13.09
C GLY A 38 -6.51 3.01 14.11
N SER A 39 -7.41 3.03 15.09
CA SER A 39 -7.46 4.08 16.10
C SER A 39 -6.11 4.29 16.79
N GLY A 40 -5.66 5.55 16.83
CA GLY A 40 -4.39 5.95 17.43
C GLY A 40 -3.17 5.81 16.51
N MET A 41 -3.30 5.15 15.35
CA MET A 41 -2.24 5.04 14.36
C MET A 41 -2.32 6.20 13.34
N THR A 42 -1.20 6.49 12.66
CA THR A 42 -1.16 7.54 11.63
C THR A 42 -0.33 7.10 10.43
N VAL A 43 -0.88 7.34 9.24
CA VAL A 43 -0.19 7.14 7.96
C VAL A 43 0.14 8.48 7.31
N ALA A 44 1.34 8.58 6.73
CA ALA A 44 1.68 9.63 5.77
C ALA A 44 1.46 9.11 4.35
N VAL A 45 0.62 9.80 3.57
CA VAL A 45 0.32 9.45 2.18
C VAL A 45 1.07 10.42 1.28
N LEU A 46 2.11 9.92 0.59
CA LEU A 46 2.92 10.70 -0.34
C LEU A 46 2.36 10.54 -1.75
N ASP A 47 1.58 11.51 -2.19
CA ASP A 47 0.76 11.38 -3.42
C ASP A 47 0.40 12.75 -4.06
N THR A 48 -0.69 12.82 -4.82
CA THR A 48 -1.22 14.05 -5.47
C THR A 48 -1.93 15.01 -4.53
N GLY A 49 -2.06 14.66 -3.25
CA GLY A 49 -2.72 15.45 -2.22
C GLY A 49 -3.90 14.71 -1.59
N LEU A 50 -4.74 15.44 -0.84
CA LEU A 50 -5.97 14.91 -0.25
C LEU A 50 -7.12 15.92 -0.36
N ARG A 51 -8.32 15.46 -0.73
CA ARG A 51 -9.56 16.21 -0.49
C ARG A 51 -9.91 16.14 1.00
N THR A 52 -9.38 17.07 1.78
CA THR A 52 -9.51 17.09 3.24
C THR A 52 -10.94 17.30 3.75
N THR A 53 -11.83 17.83 2.91
CA THR A 53 -13.26 18.02 3.22
C THR A 53 -14.11 16.77 2.99
N HIS A 54 -13.54 15.72 2.39
CA HIS A 54 -14.27 14.48 2.16
C HIS A 54 -14.69 13.85 3.50
N VAL A 55 -15.97 13.49 3.62
CA VAL A 55 -16.59 13.01 4.87
C VAL A 55 -15.90 11.76 5.42
N ASP A 56 -15.30 10.97 4.54
CA ASP A 56 -14.50 9.80 4.92
C ASP A 56 -13.34 10.13 5.83
N PHE A 57 -12.76 11.33 5.79
CA PHE A 57 -11.57 11.69 6.57
C PHE A 57 -11.88 12.64 7.74
N ALA A 58 -13.16 12.96 7.96
CA ALA A 58 -13.59 13.98 8.92
C ALA A 58 -13.00 13.73 10.32
N GLY A 59 -12.36 14.77 10.87
CA GLY A 59 -11.74 14.76 12.21
C GLY A 59 -10.43 13.98 12.34
N ARG A 60 -9.89 13.40 11.24
CA ARG A 60 -8.69 12.54 11.27
C ARG A 60 -7.54 13.01 10.39
N VAL A 61 -7.74 14.11 9.65
CA VAL A 61 -6.67 14.75 8.87
C VAL A 61 -5.75 15.55 9.79
N ARG A 62 -4.47 15.22 9.78
CA ARG A 62 -3.38 15.96 10.45
C ARG A 62 -2.78 16.98 9.48
N ALA A 63 -2.04 17.95 10.02
CA ALA A 63 -1.35 18.94 9.21
C ALA A 63 -0.36 18.27 8.25
N GLY A 64 -0.62 18.42 6.95
CA GLY A 64 0.19 17.90 5.87
C GLY A 64 1.15 18.93 5.29
N ARG A 65 1.83 18.56 4.20
CA ARG A 65 2.78 19.44 3.51
C ARG A 65 2.76 19.24 2.01
N ASN A 66 2.93 20.34 1.28
CA ASN A 66 3.07 20.36 -0.17
C ASN A 66 4.53 20.61 -0.57
N PHE A 67 5.05 19.74 -1.44
CA PHE A 67 6.39 19.79 -2.01
C PHE A 67 6.38 20.09 -3.51
N THR A 68 5.22 20.42 -4.07
CA THR A 68 5.05 20.79 -5.48
C THR A 68 4.86 22.31 -5.64
N SER A 69 4.85 22.77 -6.89
CA SER A 69 4.51 24.16 -7.24
C SER A 69 3.01 24.42 -7.37
N ASP A 70 2.16 23.39 -7.25
CA ASP A 70 0.71 23.55 -7.28
C ASP A 70 0.24 24.33 -6.05
N ASN A 71 -1.04 24.71 -6.02
CA ASN A 71 -1.63 25.44 -4.89
C ASN A 71 -0.84 26.73 -4.58
N ASN A 72 -0.40 27.42 -5.64
CA ASN A 72 0.44 28.60 -5.59
C ASN A 72 1.79 28.38 -4.87
N GLY A 73 2.28 27.13 -4.83
CA GLY A 73 3.51 26.75 -4.11
C GLY A 73 3.37 26.85 -2.59
N SER A 74 2.15 26.91 -2.05
CA SER A 74 1.92 27.00 -0.62
C SER A 74 2.32 25.70 0.08
N PRO A 75 3.34 25.69 0.96
CA PRO A 75 3.83 24.47 1.58
C PRO A 75 2.83 23.86 2.56
N THR A 76 1.83 24.61 3.01
CA THR A 76 0.80 24.14 3.96
C THR A 76 -0.50 23.74 3.28
N ASP A 77 -0.56 23.74 1.94
CA ASP A 77 -1.75 23.36 1.19
C ASP A 77 -1.51 22.07 0.36
N PRO A 78 -1.70 20.89 0.96
CA PRO A 78 -1.57 19.60 0.28
C PRO A 78 -2.88 19.15 -0.39
N SER A 79 -3.75 20.09 -0.79
CA SER A 79 -5.05 19.73 -1.40
C SER A 79 -4.88 18.96 -2.70
N ASP A 80 -5.71 17.94 -2.90
CA ASP A 80 -5.70 17.14 -4.13
C ASP A 80 -6.34 17.91 -5.28
N GLY A 81 -5.69 17.89 -6.44
CA GLY A 81 -6.22 18.42 -7.70
C GLY A 81 -6.28 17.39 -8.82
N GLN A 82 -5.99 16.12 -8.53
CA GLN A 82 -5.93 15.04 -9.53
C GLN A 82 -6.84 13.86 -9.21
N GLY A 83 -6.93 13.43 -7.94
CA GLY A 83 -7.85 12.38 -7.50
C GLY A 83 -7.25 11.09 -6.98
N HIS A 84 -6.01 10.80 -7.37
CA HIS A 84 -5.29 9.58 -7.03
C HIS A 84 -4.99 9.53 -5.53
N GLY A 85 -4.40 10.59 -4.96
CA GLY A 85 -4.09 10.64 -3.53
C GLY A 85 -5.31 10.51 -2.62
N THR A 86 -6.46 11.07 -3.01
CA THR A 86 -7.71 10.91 -2.26
C THR A 86 -8.25 9.47 -2.33
N ASN A 87 -8.17 8.81 -3.49
CA ASN A 87 -8.54 7.39 -3.62
C ASN A 87 -7.61 6.49 -2.80
N VAL A 88 -6.29 6.71 -2.89
CA VAL A 88 -5.27 5.99 -2.10
C VAL A 88 -5.53 6.16 -0.61
N ALA A 89 -5.77 7.39 -0.14
CA ALA A 89 -6.12 7.68 1.25
C ALA A 89 -7.39 6.97 1.71
N GLY A 90 -8.40 6.90 0.83
CA GLY A 90 -9.67 6.24 1.08
C GLY A 90 -9.50 4.74 1.35
N ILE A 91 -8.70 4.06 0.53
CA ILE A 91 -8.42 2.62 0.67
C ILE A 91 -7.77 2.32 2.03
N ILE A 92 -6.91 3.22 2.52
CA ILE A 92 -6.28 3.06 3.83
C ILE A 92 -7.29 3.29 4.95
N CYS A 93 -7.99 4.43 4.94
CA CYS A 93 -8.60 4.94 6.17
C CYS A 93 -9.94 5.67 5.99
N ALA A 94 -10.67 5.48 4.88
CA ALA A 94 -12.05 5.95 4.83
C ALA A 94 -12.87 5.34 5.97
N GLY A 95 -13.73 6.16 6.60
CA GLY A 95 -14.57 5.71 7.72
C GLY A 95 -15.88 6.49 7.82
N GLY A 96 -16.42 6.90 6.68
CA GLY A 96 -17.65 7.70 6.54
C GLY A 96 -18.62 7.02 5.59
N VAL A 97 -18.63 7.49 4.34
CA VAL A 97 -19.34 6.83 3.24
C VAL A 97 -18.64 5.54 2.86
N HIS A 98 -17.31 5.56 2.80
CA HIS A 98 -16.50 4.38 2.53
C HIS A 98 -15.81 3.81 3.77
N THR A 99 -15.48 2.52 3.70
CA THR A 99 -14.70 1.81 4.73
C THR A 99 -13.38 1.35 4.13
N GLY A 100 -12.28 1.98 4.55
CA GLY A 100 -10.93 1.54 4.26
C GLY A 100 -10.49 0.42 5.21
N MET A 101 -9.27 -0.08 5.00
CA MET A 101 -8.69 -1.14 5.82
C MET A 101 -8.62 -0.77 7.31
N ALA A 102 -8.18 0.46 7.62
CA ALA A 102 -7.98 1.03 8.95
C ALA A 102 -8.84 2.31 9.13
N PRO A 103 -10.18 2.16 9.23
CA PRO A 103 -11.14 3.26 9.08
C PRO A 103 -11.08 4.35 10.16
N ARG A 104 -10.30 4.16 11.22
CA ARG A 104 -10.14 5.11 12.33
C ARG A 104 -8.71 5.64 12.48
N ALA A 105 -7.81 5.30 11.55
CA ALA A 105 -6.45 5.86 11.50
C ALA A 105 -6.47 7.36 11.17
N ASN A 106 -5.45 8.07 11.64
CA ASN A 106 -5.20 9.45 11.20
C ASN A 106 -4.42 9.46 9.88
N ILE A 107 -4.56 10.53 9.11
CA ILE A 107 -3.86 10.72 7.84
C ILE A 107 -3.09 12.03 7.80
N VAL A 108 -1.84 11.97 7.34
CA VAL A 108 -1.01 13.13 7.02
C VAL A 108 -0.85 13.17 5.49
N PRO A 109 -1.52 14.11 4.79
CA PRO A 109 -1.35 14.25 3.35
C PRO A 109 -0.02 14.94 3.03
N VAL A 110 0.80 14.30 2.20
CA VAL A 110 2.10 14.82 1.77
C VAL A 110 2.10 14.89 0.25
N LYS A 111 1.82 16.07 -0.30
CA LYS A 111 1.70 16.27 -1.75
C LYS A 111 3.10 16.33 -2.37
N VAL A 112 3.46 15.30 -3.12
CA VAL A 112 4.74 15.17 -3.85
C VAL A 112 4.53 15.01 -5.36
N LEU A 113 3.30 14.71 -5.78
CA LEU A 113 2.87 14.67 -7.17
C LEU A 113 1.96 15.87 -7.46
N GLY A 114 2.17 16.50 -8.61
CA GLY A 114 1.37 17.60 -9.08
C GLY A 114 0.00 17.16 -9.59
N ASN A 115 -0.82 18.11 -10.01
CA ASN A 115 -2.17 17.88 -10.51
C ASN A 115 -2.20 17.12 -11.86
N SER A 116 -1.04 16.95 -12.50
CA SER A 116 -0.84 16.07 -13.66
C SER A 116 -0.49 14.62 -13.30
N GLY A 117 -0.32 14.29 -12.01
CA GLY A 117 0.13 12.98 -11.54
C GLY A 117 1.64 12.76 -11.59
N GLY A 118 2.42 13.75 -12.04
CA GLY A 118 3.88 13.68 -12.09
C GLY A 118 4.56 14.43 -10.94
N GLY A 119 5.80 14.04 -10.60
CA GLY A 119 6.58 14.70 -9.56
C GLY A 119 8.08 14.49 -9.75
N SER A 120 8.86 14.95 -8.78
CA SER A 120 10.32 14.88 -8.78
C SER A 120 10.83 14.00 -7.64
N PHE A 121 11.82 13.15 -7.91
CA PHE A 121 12.47 12.36 -6.87
C PHE A 121 13.20 13.22 -5.82
N LEU A 122 13.61 14.45 -6.17
CA LEU A 122 14.12 15.39 -5.16
C LEU A 122 13.00 15.81 -4.19
N ALA A 123 11.80 16.09 -4.69
CA ALA A 123 10.65 16.41 -3.85
C ALA A 123 10.24 15.22 -2.97
N ILE A 124 10.27 13.99 -3.51
CA ILE A 124 10.00 12.77 -2.75
C ILE A 124 11.04 12.57 -1.64
N ARG A 125 12.34 12.75 -1.93
CA ARG A 125 13.41 12.68 -0.92
C ARG A 125 13.20 13.71 0.20
N ASP A 126 12.92 14.96 -0.16
CA ASP A 126 12.73 16.04 0.80
C ASP A 126 11.46 15.82 1.66
N ALA A 127 10.42 15.24 1.06
CA ALA A 127 9.21 14.80 1.76
C ALA A 127 9.49 13.67 2.76
N LEU A 128 10.26 12.65 2.37
CA LEU A 128 10.65 11.56 3.28
C LEU A 128 11.50 12.08 4.45
N LEU A 129 12.41 13.02 4.20
CA LEU A 129 13.16 13.70 5.26
C LEU A 129 12.26 14.48 6.22
N TRP A 130 11.25 15.17 5.69
CA TRP A 130 10.25 15.87 6.50
C TRP A 130 9.40 14.89 7.32
N VAL A 131 8.95 13.78 6.74
CA VAL A 131 8.24 12.72 7.48
C VAL A 131 9.12 12.19 8.60
N LEU A 132 10.38 11.84 8.32
CA LEU A 132 11.32 11.36 9.33
C LEU A 132 11.46 12.34 10.50
N ALA A 133 11.58 13.64 10.21
CA ALA A 133 11.70 14.70 11.21
C ALA A 133 10.42 14.92 12.04
N ASN A 134 9.23 14.71 11.45
CA ASN A 134 7.94 15.03 12.09
C ASN A 134 7.17 13.79 12.57
N ARG A 135 7.67 12.58 12.31
CA ARG A 135 6.96 11.33 12.62
C ARG A 135 6.54 11.21 14.08
N ALA A 136 7.39 11.64 15.02
CA ALA A 136 7.12 11.50 16.44
C ALA A 136 5.99 12.45 16.90
N SER A 137 6.03 13.71 16.46
CA SER A 137 4.99 14.69 16.79
C SER A 137 3.66 14.41 16.09
N LEU A 138 3.70 13.80 14.90
CA LEU A 138 2.51 13.44 14.12
C LEU A 138 2.03 12.00 14.36
N GLY A 139 2.77 11.21 15.13
CA GLY A 139 2.48 9.79 15.38
C GLY A 139 2.53 8.90 14.12
N ILE A 140 3.34 9.27 13.12
CA ILE A 140 3.45 8.54 11.84
C ILE A 140 4.20 7.23 12.07
N SER A 141 3.56 6.10 11.75
CA SER A 141 4.13 4.75 11.81
C SER A 141 4.14 4.02 10.46
N VAL A 142 3.48 4.60 9.45
CA VAL A 142 3.42 4.08 8.08
C VAL A 142 3.57 5.22 7.07
N VAL A 143 4.32 4.97 6.01
CA VAL A 143 4.39 5.79 4.80
C VAL A 143 3.81 4.98 3.65
N CYS A 144 2.85 5.54 2.93
CA CYS A 144 2.30 4.96 1.71
C CYS A 144 2.77 5.77 0.50
N MET A 145 3.43 5.12 -0.45
CA MET A 145 3.92 5.71 -1.70
C MET A 145 3.37 4.92 -2.89
N SER A 146 2.23 5.35 -3.40
CA SER A 146 1.60 4.82 -4.61
C SER A 146 2.18 5.51 -5.86
N LEU A 147 3.51 5.45 -5.99
CA LEU A 147 4.30 6.14 -7.01
C LEU A 147 5.57 5.35 -7.34
N GLY A 148 6.20 5.68 -8.47
CA GLY A 148 7.45 5.06 -8.89
C GLY A 148 7.99 5.65 -10.19
N ALA A 149 9.15 5.21 -10.65
CA ALA A 149 9.67 5.44 -11.99
C ALA A 149 9.02 4.47 -13.00
N SER A 150 9.39 4.59 -14.28
CA SER A 150 9.00 3.65 -15.35
C SER A 150 10.09 2.60 -15.62
N ASP A 151 11.02 2.43 -14.68
CA ASP A 151 12.14 1.51 -14.78
C ASP A 151 11.78 0.10 -14.28
N ASN A 152 12.70 -0.84 -14.46
CA ASN A 152 12.51 -2.23 -14.08
C ASN A 152 13.83 -2.83 -13.60
N ASN A 153 14.01 -2.83 -12.28
CA ASN A 153 15.27 -3.17 -11.64
C ASN A 153 15.17 -4.52 -10.93
N THR A 154 16.27 -5.28 -10.90
CA THR A 154 16.36 -6.56 -10.17
C THR A 154 17.19 -6.48 -8.89
N SER A 155 17.80 -5.32 -8.62
CA SER A 155 18.65 -5.05 -7.46
C SER A 155 18.61 -3.57 -7.10
N ASP A 156 18.77 -3.25 -5.81
CA ASP A 156 18.93 -1.88 -5.33
C ASP A 156 20.38 -1.35 -5.39
N ALA A 157 21.33 -2.18 -5.83
CA ALA A 157 22.76 -1.84 -5.86
C ALA A 157 23.08 -0.65 -6.77
N ASP A 158 22.33 -0.47 -7.86
CA ASP A 158 22.52 0.64 -8.82
C ASP A 158 22.11 2.00 -8.24
N PHE A 159 21.43 2.02 -7.10
CA PHE A 159 20.96 3.24 -6.42
C PHE A 159 21.75 3.54 -5.14
N ALA A 160 22.92 2.93 -4.96
CA ALA A 160 23.76 3.17 -3.79
C ALA A 160 24.09 4.68 -3.63
N GLY A 161 23.63 5.28 -2.53
CA GLY A 161 23.92 6.68 -2.19
C GLY A 161 22.98 7.73 -2.81
N ASP A 162 21.86 7.32 -3.42
CA ASP A 162 20.88 8.23 -4.04
C ASP A 162 20.18 9.20 -3.06
N GLY A 163 20.21 8.88 -1.76
CA GLY A 163 19.58 9.62 -0.67
C GLY A 163 18.16 9.15 -0.34
N ILE A 164 17.37 8.64 -1.28
CA ILE A 164 16.04 8.08 -0.96
C ILE A 164 16.18 6.74 -0.24
N GLY A 165 17.02 5.82 -0.74
CA GLY A 165 17.26 4.53 -0.09
C GLY A 165 17.77 4.69 1.34
N GLU A 166 18.67 5.65 1.57
CA GLU A 166 19.20 5.96 2.89
C GLU A 166 18.14 6.54 3.85
N VAL A 167 17.22 7.39 3.35
CA VAL A 167 16.13 7.92 4.19
C VAL A 167 15.07 6.85 4.47
N MET A 168 14.77 5.98 3.51
CA MET A 168 13.90 4.81 3.73
C MET A 168 14.48 3.88 4.78
N ARG A 169 15.78 3.60 4.75
CA ARG A 169 16.46 2.85 5.81
C ARG A 169 16.29 3.52 7.17
N LYS A 170 16.52 4.82 7.27
CA LYS A 170 16.33 5.58 8.53
C LYS A 170 14.89 5.55 9.04
N LEU A 171 13.90 5.58 8.14
CA LEU A 171 12.48 5.45 8.49
C LEU A 171 12.20 4.06 9.05
N THR A 172 12.67 3.01 8.37
CA THR A 172 12.54 1.61 8.79
C THR A 172 13.20 1.38 10.16
N ASP A 173 14.43 1.84 10.37
CA ASP A 173 15.14 1.77 11.65
C ASP A 173 14.41 2.53 12.77
N ALA A 174 13.65 3.56 12.41
CA ALA A 174 12.85 4.35 13.33
C ALA A 174 11.42 3.80 13.53
N GLY A 175 11.12 2.59 13.03
CA GLY A 175 9.83 1.92 13.21
C GLY A 175 8.74 2.36 12.24
N VAL A 176 9.08 3.08 11.16
CA VAL A 176 8.12 3.52 10.14
C VAL A 176 8.16 2.58 8.95
N ALA A 177 7.07 1.84 8.73
CA ALA A 177 6.96 0.95 7.58
C ALA A 177 6.69 1.76 6.30
N CYS A 178 7.48 1.55 5.25
CA CYS A 178 7.31 2.23 3.96
C CYS A 178 6.68 1.28 2.94
N CYS A 179 5.38 1.38 2.69
CA CYS A 179 4.67 0.61 1.66
C CYS A 179 4.77 1.32 0.31
N VAL A 180 5.24 0.62 -0.73
CA VAL A 180 5.57 1.23 -2.03
C VAL A 180 5.07 0.36 -3.19
N ALA A 181 4.45 1.00 -4.18
CA ALA A 181 3.93 0.32 -5.38
C ALA A 181 5.07 -0.29 -6.23
N ALA A 182 4.97 -1.57 -6.56
CA ALA A 182 6.02 -2.29 -7.29
C ALA A 182 6.24 -1.77 -8.72
N GLY A 183 5.18 -1.32 -9.40
CA GLY A 183 5.26 -0.95 -10.82
C GLY A 183 4.09 -1.43 -11.65
N ASN A 184 3.75 -0.70 -12.71
CA ASN A 184 2.66 -1.01 -13.62
C ASN A 184 3.12 -1.31 -15.07
N ASP A 185 4.42 -1.44 -15.29
CA ASP A 185 5.00 -1.50 -16.64
C ASP A 185 5.45 -2.92 -17.03
N TYR A 186 4.96 -3.98 -16.38
CA TYR A 186 5.42 -5.36 -16.65
C TYR A 186 5.28 -5.77 -18.12
N PHE A 187 4.12 -5.51 -18.72
CA PHE A 187 3.91 -5.70 -20.16
C PHE A 187 4.88 -4.86 -21.01
N ALA A 188 5.05 -3.57 -20.68
CA ALA A 188 5.92 -2.65 -21.42
C ALA A 188 7.41 -3.04 -21.34
N HIS A 189 7.81 -3.74 -20.28
CA HIS A 189 9.13 -4.33 -20.09
C HIS A 189 9.24 -5.75 -20.69
N ASN A 190 8.36 -6.11 -21.63
CA ASN A 190 8.30 -7.43 -22.28
C ASN A 190 8.22 -8.58 -21.27
N SER A 191 7.45 -8.39 -20.19
CA SER A 191 7.28 -9.38 -19.11
C SER A 191 8.59 -9.74 -18.39
N ALA A 192 9.58 -8.84 -18.40
CA ALA A 192 10.80 -9.03 -17.63
C ALA A 192 10.53 -8.80 -16.13
N GLN A 193 11.01 -9.72 -15.28
CA GLN A 193 10.94 -9.56 -13.83
C GLN A 193 11.75 -8.33 -13.36
N GLY A 194 11.19 -7.61 -12.39
CA GLY A 194 11.80 -6.45 -11.78
C GLY A 194 10.78 -5.58 -11.06
N MET A 195 11.25 -4.54 -10.40
CA MET A 195 10.43 -3.52 -9.74
C MET A 195 10.94 -2.12 -10.07
N SER A 196 10.02 -1.16 -10.03
CA SER A 196 10.33 0.25 -10.23
C SER A 196 11.05 0.86 -9.03
N TYR A 197 11.82 1.90 -9.27
CA TYR A 197 12.32 2.78 -8.22
C TYR A 197 11.18 3.64 -7.64
N PRO A 198 11.01 3.78 -6.31
CA PRO A 198 11.89 3.31 -5.25
C PRO A 198 11.46 1.97 -4.59
N ALA A 199 10.46 1.26 -5.13
CA ALA A 199 10.01 -0.01 -4.55
C ALA A 199 11.09 -1.10 -4.53
N ILE A 200 12.10 -1.02 -5.42
CA ILE A 200 13.22 -1.96 -5.44
C ILE A 200 14.07 -1.96 -4.15
N PHE A 201 14.02 -0.91 -3.33
CA PHE A 201 14.79 -0.87 -2.09
C PHE A 201 14.29 -1.91 -1.08
N ARG A 202 15.19 -2.78 -0.60
CA ARG A 202 14.90 -3.86 0.37
C ARG A 202 14.30 -3.41 1.72
N HIS A 203 14.35 -2.11 2.00
CA HIS A 203 13.82 -1.48 3.23
C HIS A 203 12.34 -1.09 3.09
N THR A 204 11.77 -1.20 1.88
CA THR A 204 10.36 -0.97 1.59
C THR A 204 9.55 -2.25 1.76
N ILE A 205 8.24 -2.13 1.96
CA ILE A 205 7.30 -3.22 1.74
C ILE A 205 6.75 -2.98 0.34
N SER A 206 7.32 -3.67 -0.63
CA SER A 206 6.98 -3.55 -2.05
C SER A 206 5.68 -4.31 -2.38
N VAL A 207 4.78 -3.68 -3.15
CA VAL A 207 3.41 -4.17 -3.34
C VAL A 207 3.05 -4.35 -4.82
N GLY A 208 2.79 -5.60 -5.21
CA GLY A 208 2.18 -5.98 -6.50
C GLY A 208 0.66 -6.00 -6.46
N ALA A 209 0.01 -6.10 -7.62
CA ALA A 209 -1.46 -6.04 -7.76
C ALA A 209 -2.08 -7.33 -8.30
N VAL A 210 -3.12 -7.80 -7.61
CA VAL A 210 -4.07 -8.83 -8.07
C VAL A 210 -5.45 -8.23 -8.31
N TYR A 211 -6.32 -8.97 -8.97
CA TYR A 211 -7.76 -8.72 -9.00
C TYR A 211 -8.44 -9.14 -7.67
N ASP A 212 -9.47 -8.42 -7.24
CA ASP A 212 -10.37 -8.80 -6.14
C ASP A 212 -11.59 -9.60 -6.57
N GLY A 213 -11.96 -9.54 -7.85
CA GLY A 213 -13.18 -10.14 -8.41
C GLY A 213 -13.04 -10.60 -9.85
N ASP A 214 -14.14 -11.13 -10.39
CA ASP A 214 -14.32 -11.37 -11.82
C ASP A 214 -15.06 -10.17 -12.43
N GLU A 215 -14.32 -9.40 -13.21
CA GLU A 215 -14.73 -8.20 -13.92
C GLU A 215 -14.89 -8.45 -15.44
N GLY A 216 -14.72 -9.69 -15.88
CA GLY A 216 -14.59 -10.04 -17.29
C GLY A 216 -13.22 -9.65 -17.87
N SER A 217 -13.17 -9.40 -19.17
CA SER A 217 -11.93 -9.02 -19.87
C SER A 217 -11.66 -7.52 -19.77
N PHE A 218 -10.37 -7.15 -19.71
CA PHE A 218 -9.95 -5.76 -19.61
C PHE A 218 -8.69 -5.50 -20.45
N SER A 219 -8.72 -4.43 -21.26
CA SER A 219 -7.53 -3.92 -21.99
C SER A 219 -7.11 -2.58 -21.42
N TYR A 220 -5.87 -2.51 -20.95
CA TYR A 220 -5.30 -1.33 -20.32
C TYR A 220 -4.62 -0.42 -21.34
N GLY A 221 -4.55 0.88 -21.06
CA GLY A 221 -3.89 1.89 -21.88
C GLY A 221 -2.40 1.65 -22.11
N SER A 222 -1.75 0.84 -21.27
CA SER A 222 -0.36 0.39 -21.42
C SER A 222 -0.16 -0.67 -22.52
N GLY A 223 -1.26 -1.28 -23.02
CA GLY A 223 -1.24 -2.43 -23.92
C GLY A 223 -1.35 -3.78 -23.21
N ALA A 224 -1.19 -3.82 -21.87
CA ALA A 224 -1.51 -5.00 -21.07
C ALA A 224 -2.99 -5.36 -21.25
N THR A 225 -3.31 -6.65 -21.34
CA THR A 225 -4.69 -7.13 -21.51
C THR A 225 -4.91 -8.40 -20.70
N ALA A 226 -5.93 -8.39 -19.85
CA ALA A 226 -6.47 -9.61 -19.24
C ALA A 226 -7.67 -10.08 -20.06
N LEU A 227 -7.62 -11.32 -20.52
CA LEU A 227 -8.70 -11.97 -21.27
C LEU A 227 -9.82 -12.45 -20.35
N SER A 228 -9.48 -12.78 -19.10
CA SER A 228 -10.42 -12.99 -18.01
C SER A 228 -9.80 -12.53 -16.68
N THR A 229 -10.65 -12.23 -15.70
CA THR A 229 -10.24 -11.78 -14.37
C THR A 229 -10.93 -12.63 -13.31
N ALA A 230 -10.28 -12.82 -12.17
CA ALA A 230 -10.82 -13.55 -11.03
C ALA A 230 -10.01 -13.19 -9.78
N PRO A 231 -10.56 -13.38 -8.56
CA PRO A 231 -9.82 -13.14 -7.33
C PRO A 231 -8.46 -13.84 -7.32
N ASP A 232 -7.45 -13.20 -6.74
CA ASP A 232 -6.07 -13.69 -6.59
C ASP A 232 -5.22 -13.78 -7.88
N ARG A 233 -5.81 -13.61 -9.08
CA ARG A 233 -5.05 -13.53 -10.34
C ARG A 233 -4.17 -12.29 -10.38
N ILE A 234 -2.90 -12.45 -10.75
CA ILE A 234 -1.99 -11.33 -10.87
C ILE A 234 -2.32 -10.50 -12.11
N THR A 235 -2.44 -9.18 -11.93
CA THR A 235 -2.76 -8.27 -13.04
C THR A 235 -1.62 -8.22 -14.07
N PRO A 236 -1.87 -8.17 -15.39
CA PRO A 236 -0.81 -8.24 -16.42
C PRO A 236 0.13 -7.02 -16.41
N PHE A 237 -0.31 -5.89 -15.84
CA PHE A 237 0.53 -4.70 -15.71
C PHE A 237 1.48 -4.77 -14.50
N SER A 238 1.17 -5.56 -13.46
CA SER A 238 1.92 -5.52 -12.20
C SER A 238 3.34 -6.00 -12.40
N GLN A 239 4.32 -5.13 -12.13
CA GLN A 239 5.71 -5.53 -11.98
C GLN A 239 5.83 -6.51 -10.82
N ARG A 240 6.72 -7.49 -10.98
CA ARG A 240 6.92 -8.61 -10.06
C ARG A 240 8.36 -9.10 -10.15
N LEU A 241 8.95 -9.41 -9.01
CA LEU A 241 10.33 -9.87 -8.91
C LEU A 241 10.41 -11.00 -7.88
N HIS A 242 10.64 -12.22 -8.35
CA HIS A 242 10.76 -13.37 -7.46
C HIS A 242 12.13 -13.40 -6.78
N SER A 243 12.19 -13.98 -5.58
CA SER A 243 13.42 -14.10 -4.77
C SER A 243 14.54 -14.89 -5.44
N SER A 244 14.22 -15.81 -6.35
CA SER A 244 15.23 -16.52 -7.16
C SER A 244 15.97 -15.62 -8.15
N VAL A 245 15.44 -14.42 -8.44
CA VAL A 245 16.03 -13.42 -9.34
C VAL A 245 16.54 -12.23 -8.54
N GLY A 246 15.70 -11.64 -7.69
CA GLY A 246 16.00 -10.40 -6.97
C GLY A 246 16.66 -10.57 -5.61
N GLY A 247 16.77 -11.79 -5.09
CA GLY A 247 17.27 -12.05 -3.73
C GLY A 247 16.50 -11.26 -2.67
N ASP A 248 17.21 -10.44 -1.90
CA ASP A 248 16.64 -9.58 -0.84
C ASP A 248 15.79 -8.42 -1.39
N CYS A 249 15.84 -8.15 -2.69
CA CYS A 249 15.05 -7.09 -3.35
C CYS A 249 13.78 -7.65 -3.99
N ALA A 250 13.34 -8.86 -3.65
CA ALA A 250 12.12 -9.45 -4.20
C ALA A 250 10.86 -8.65 -3.83
N THR A 251 9.81 -8.78 -4.65
CA THR A 251 8.49 -8.25 -4.31
C THR A 251 8.00 -8.88 -3.01
N ASP A 252 7.69 -8.06 -2.01
CA ASP A 252 7.33 -8.56 -0.68
C ASP A 252 5.95 -9.22 -0.71
N ILE A 253 4.95 -8.53 -1.28
CA ILE A 253 3.56 -8.99 -1.21
C ILE A 253 2.71 -8.44 -2.34
N PHE A 254 1.62 -9.13 -2.64
CA PHE A 254 0.56 -8.69 -3.54
C PHE A 254 -0.68 -8.31 -2.75
N ALA A 255 -1.47 -7.38 -3.26
CA ALA A 255 -2.76 -7.03 -2.71
C ALA A 255 -3.74 -6.65 -3.82
N PRO A 256 -5.05 -6.63 -3.54
CA PRO A 256 -6.04 -6.26 -4.54
C PRO A 256 -5.87 -4.80 -4.97
N GLY A 257 -5.89 -4.55 -6.28
CA GLY A 257 -5.67 -3.20 -6.81
C GLY A 257 -6.28 -2.93 -8.17
N ALA A 258 -7.14 -3.81 -8.71
CA ALA A 258 -7.76 -3.61 -10.02
C ALA A 258 -9.08 -4.37 -10.15
N PRO A 259 -10.21 -3.66 -10.38
CA PRO A 259 -10.45 -2.26 -10.01
C PRO A 259 -10.41 -2.08 -8.48
N THR A 260 -10.42 -0.84 -8.01
CA THR A 260 -10.63 -0.54 -6.60
C THR A 260 -11.40 0.77 -6.46
N THR A 261 -12.58 0.69 -5.83
CA THR A 261 -13.52 1.80 -5.62
C THR A 261 -13.30 2.45 -4.26
N SER A 262 -12.98 3.73 -4.19
CA SER A 262 -12.77 4.44 -2.92
C SER A 262 -13.10 5.92 -3.00
N SER A 263 -12.74 6.71 -1.99
CA SER A 263 -13.04 8.15 -1.89
C SER A 263 -12.60 8.92 -3.15
N GLY A 264 -13.51 9.71 -3.71
CA GLY A 264 -13.29 10.53 -4.90
C GLY A 264 -13.10 12.01 -4.59
N ILE A 265 -12.58 12.77 -5.57
CA ILE A 265 -12.30 14.20 -5.39
C ILE A 265 -13.38 15.14 -5.90
N ARG A 266 -14.50 14.66 -6.48
CA ARG A 266 -15.48 15.56 -7.08
C ARG A 266 -16.33 16.31 -6.07
N ASN A 267 -16.79 15.64 -5.03
CA ASN A 267 -17.55 16.22 -3.93
C ASN A 267 -17.14 15.60 -2.59
N ASP A 268 -17.74 16.03 -1.47
CA ASP A 268 -17.35 15.60 -0.13
C ASP A 268 -17.78 14.16 0.21
N SER A 269 -18.50 13.49 -0.68
CA SER A 269 -18.94 12.09 -0.58
C SER A 269 -18.72 11.31 -1.89
N GLY A 270 -17.90 11.85 -2.80
CA GLY A 270 -17.70 11.28 -4.13
C GLY A 270 -16.93 9.96 -4.08
N GLU A 271 -16.98 9.21 -5.17
CA GLU A 271 -16.20 7.98 -5.33
C GLU A 271 -15.22 8.08 -6.50
N SER A 272 -14.24 7.19 -6.50
CA SER A 272 -13.30 7.00 -7.57
C SER A 272 -12.94 5.54 -7.75
N ILE A 273 -12.94 5.07 -9.00
CA ILE A 273 -12.54 3.72 -9.40
C ILE A 273 -11.20 3.82 -10.14
N GLN A 274 -10.21 3.06 -9.68
CA GLN A 274 -8.85 3.08 -10.23
C GLN A 274 -8.23 1.67 -10.26
N HIS A 275 -7.20 1.49 -11.08
CA HIS A 275 -6.48 0.23 -11.25
C HIS A 275 -4.97 0.49 -11.11
N GLY A 276 -4.27 -0.37 -10.39
CA GLY A 276 -2.81 -0.32 -10.29
C GLY A 276 -2.24 -0.94 -9.03
N THR A 277 -0.92 -1.15 -9.05
CA THR A 277 -0.13 -1.38 -7.82
C THR A 277 -0.25 -0.20 -6.84
N SER A 278 -0.60 0.99 -7.36
CA SER A 278 -1.01 2.16 -6.59
C SER A 278 -2.21 1.93 -5.67
N GLN A 279 -3.18 1.11 -6.07
CA GLN A 279 -4.37 0.78 -5.27
C GLN A 279 -4.11 -0.42 -4.36
N ALA A 280 -3.24 -1.35 -4.76
CA ALA A 280 -2.79 -2.45 -3.91
C ALA A 280 -1.97 -1.97 -2.70
N THR A 281 -1.09 -0.99 -2.89
CA THR A 281 -0.21 -0.44 -1.84
C THR A 281 -0.96 0.05 -0.59
N PRO A 282 -2.04 0.87 -0.70
CA PRO A 282 -2.79 1.33 0.46
C PRO A 282 -3.55 0.22 1.19
N VAL A 283 -3.90 -0.90 0.53
CA VAL A 283 -4.44 -2.08 1.22
C VAL A 283 -3.40 -2.60 2.23
N VAL A 284 -2.15 -2.77 1.79
CA VAL A 284 -1.05 -3.23 2.65
C VAL A 284 -0.76 -2.22 3.76
N ALA A 285 -0.69 -0.92 3.43
CA ALA A 285 -0.48 0.14 4.42
C ALA A 285 -1.55 0.11 5.53
N GLY A 286 -2.81 -0.09 5.16
CA GLY A 286 -3.92 -0.23 6.09
C GLY A 286 -3.79 -1.46 6.99
N VAL A 287 -3.46 -2.62 6.44
CA VAL A 287 -3.23 -3.85 7.23
C VAL A 287 -2.06 -3.68 8.20
N VAL A 288 -0.99 -2.99 7.81
CA VAL A 288 0.13 -2.66 8.71
C VAL A 288 -0.35 -1.85 9.91
N LEU A 289 -1.20 -0.83 9.71
CA LEU A 289 -1.77 -0.05 10.82
C LEU A 289 -2.57 -0.92 11.79
N LEU A 290 -3.37 -1.86 11.28
CA LEU A 290 -4.14 -2.78 12.12
C LEU A 290 -3.21 -3.71 12.94
N VAL A 291 -2.17 -4.25 12.32
CA VAL A 291 -1.17 -5.10 13.00
C VAL A 291 -0.42 -4.31 14.08
N GLN A 292 0.01 -3.09 13.77
CA GLN A 292 0.67 -2.19 14.72
C GLN A 292 -0.24 -1.84 15.91
N GLN A 293 -1.50 -1.48 15.66
CA GLN A 293 -2.48 -1.20 16.71
C GLN A 293 -2.70 -2.42 17.61
N PHE A 294 -2.86 -3.61 17.02
CA PHE A 294 -3.02 -4.85 17.78
C PHE A 294 -1.81 -5.09 18.67
N HIS A 295 -0.61 -5.11 18.08
CA HIS A 295 0.63 -5.36 18.81
C HIS A 295 0.84 -4.37 19.95
N LEU A 296 0.66 -3.07 19.70
CA LEU A 296 0.76 -2.03 20.73
C LEU A 296 -0.23 -2.29 21.88
N ARG A 297 -1.46 -2.69 21.58
CA ARG A 297 -2.48 -2.97 22.59
C ARG A 297 -2.16 -4.19 23.44
N VAL A 298 -1.62 -5.25 22.85
CA VAL A 298 -1.40 -6.53 23.57
C VAL A 298 -0.01 -6.67 24.18
N ALA A 299 1.02 -6.08 23.57
CA ALA A 299 2.41 -6.15 24.00
C ALA A 299 2.92 -4.85 24.65
N GLY A 300 2.17 -3.75 24.55
CA GLY A 300 2.52 -2.46 25.14
C GLY A 300 3.58 -1.67 24.37
N THR A 301 4.04 -2.16 23.22
CA THR A 301 5.08 -1.53 22.39
C THR A 301 4.73 -1.59 20.91
N MET A 302 5.26 -0.67 20.12
CA MET A 302 5.17 -0.77 18.65
C MET A 302 6.10 -1.88 18.15
N PRO A 303 5.69 -2.68 17.16
CA PRO A 303 6.55 -3.72 16.59
C PRO A 303 7.64 -3.10 15.70
N SER A 304 8.73 -3.83 15.49
CA SER A 304 9.71 -3.47 14.45
C SER A 304 9.10 -3.66 13.05
N VAL A 305 9.64 -2.97 12.04
CA VAL A 305 9.21 -3.17 10.64
C VAL A 305 9.51 -4.59 10.16
N ALA A 306 10.59 -5.20 10.64
CA ALA A 306 10.93 -6.58 10.33
C ALA A 306 9.88 -7.57 10.88
N ASP A 307 9.38 -7.35 12.10
CA ASP A 307 8.32 -8.18 12.66
C ASP A 307 7.00 -8.01 11.90
N VAL A 308 6.66 -6.78 11.53
CA VAL A 308 5.51 -6.52 10.67
C VAL A 308 5.64 -7.29 9.36
N ARG A 309 6.77 -7.17 8.64
CA ARG A 309 7.00 -7.90 7.38
C ARG A 309 6.90 -9.42 7.58
N LYS A 310 7.51 -9.94 8.65
CA LYS A 310 7.43 -11.37 9.03
C LYS A 310 5.97 -11.82 9.19
N TRP A 311 5.13 -11.07 9.89
CA TRP A 311 3.73 -11.47 10.10
C TRP A 311 2.87 -11.33 8.86
N LEU A 312 3.11 -10.30 8.03
CA LEU A 312 2.46 -10.16 6.73
C LEU A 312 2.72 -11.41 5.87
N LEU A 313 3.98 -11.84 5.75
CA LEU A 313 4.39 -13.00 4.97
C LEU A 313 3.90 -14.32 5.58
N ALA A 314 4.04 -14.50 6.88
CA ALA A 314 3.62 -15.74 7.55
C ALA A 314 2.09 -15.95 7.53
N GLY A 315 1.33 -14.87 7.42
CA GLY A 315 -0.12 -14.89 7.28
C GLY A 315 -0.63 -14.80 5.84
N ALA A 316 0.26 -14.64 4.87
CA ALA A 316 -0.11 -14.49 3.47
C ALA A 316 -0.68 -15.79 2.88
N VAL A 317 -1.32 -15.64 1.72
CA VAL A 317 -1.81 -16.76 0.92
C VAL A 317 -0.93 -16.86 -0.32
N PRO A 318 -0.40 -18.05 -0.65
CA PRO A 318 0.38 -18.22 -1.86
C PRO A 318 -0.51 -18.10 -3.11
N ILE A 319 -0.02 -17.40 -4.12
CA ILE A 319 -0.57 -17.30 -5.47
C ILE A 319 0.52 -17.68 -6.46
N VAL A 320 0.18 -18.28 -7.61
CA VAL A 320 1.17 -18.70 -8.61
C VAL A 320 1.00 -17.82 -9.83
N ASP A 321 2.10 -17.31 -10.37
CA ASP A 321 2.07 -16.50 -11.59
C ASP A 321 2.09 -17.42 -12.82
N GLY A 322 0.95 -17.56 -13.47
CA GLY A 322 0.72 -18.35 -14.70
C GLY A 322 0.01 -19.69 -14.48
N ASP A 323 -0.64 -19.91 -13.35
CA ASP A 323 -1.47 -21.10 -13.14
C ASP A 323 -2.91 -20.91 -13.61
N ASP A 324 -3.47 -19.71 -13.45
CA ASP A 324 -4.82 -19.38 -13.86
C ASP A 324 -5.00 -18.00 -14.51
N GLU A 325 -3.93 -17.22 -14.71
CA GLU A 325 -3.97 -15.99 -15.50
C GLU A 325 -4.16 -16.26 -16.99
N GLU A 326 -5.23 -15.68 -17.56
CA GLU A 326 -5.42 -15.60 -19.00
C GLU A 326 -5.19 -14.16 -19.47
N ASP A 327 -3.99 -13.85 -19.91
CA ASP A 327 -3.60 -12.49 -20.31
C ASP A 327 -2.55 -12.50 -21.44
N ASN A 328 -2.00 -11.32 -21.76
CA ASN A 328 -1.03 -11.15 -22.86
C ASN A 328 0.43 -10.96 -22.39
N VAL A 329 0.77 -11.37 -21.17
CA VAL A 329 2.16 -11.32 -20.67
C VAL A 329 2.75 -12.72 -20.53
N VAL A 330 4.08 -12.78 -20.44
CA VAL A 330 4.79 -14.02 -20.10
C VAL A 330 4.85 -14.13 -18.58
N HIS A 331 4.29 -15.21 -18.05
CA HIS A 331 4.30 -15.49 -16.62
C HIS A 331 5.62 -16.07 -16.15
N THR A 332 5.96 -15.84 -14.88
CA THR A 332 7.20 -16.32 -14.28
C THR A 332 7.16 -17.79 -13.88
N GLY A 333 5.96 -18.38 -13.71
CA GLY A 333 5.77 -19.72 -13.15
C GLY A 333 6.17 -19.85 -11.68
N GLN A 334 6.33 -18.73 -10.97
CA GLN A 334 6.78 -18.68 -9.57
C GLN A 334 5.62 -18.44 -8.61
N THR A 335 5.82 -18.80 -7.34
CA THR A 335 4.87 -18.51 -6.27
C THR A 335 5.17 -17.16 -5.62
N PHE A 336 4.15 -16.32 -5.50
CA PHE A 336 4.17 -15.07 -4.74
C PHE A 336 3.18 -15.15 -3.56
N ASN A 337 3.18 -14.11 -2.74
CA ASN A 337 2.34 -14.03 -1.54
C ASN A 337 1.33 -12.90 -1.69
N ARG A 338 0.04 -13.19 -1.50
CA ARG A 338 -1.02 -12.19 -1.42
C ARG A 338 -1.38 -11.93 0.04
N ILE A 339 -1.61 -10.66 0.39
CA ILE A 339 -1.86 -10.24 1.77
C ILE A 339 -3.18 -10.77 2.34
N SER A 340 -3.18 -11.24 3.58
CA SER A 340 -4.40 -11.50 4.35
C SER A 340 -4.34 -10.70 5.64
N ALA A 341 -5.29 -9.77 5.84
CA ALA A 341 -5.39 -9.01 7.08
C ALA A 341 -5.60 -9.93 8.29
N PHE A 342 -6.52 -10.90 8.14
CA PHE A 342 -6.79 -11.90 9.16
C PHE A 342 -5.57 -12.79 9.43
N GLY A 343 -4.90 -13.25 8.37
CA GLY A 343 -3.69 -14.06 8.46
C GLY A 343 -2.56 -13.33 9.18
N ALA A 344 -2.29 -12.07 8.81
CA ALA A 344 -1.24 -11.24 9.40
C ALA A 344 -1.47 -10.99 10.89
N LEU A 345 -2.68 -10.60 11.28
CA LEU A 345 -3.05 -10.41 12.69
C LEU A 345 -3.00 -11.73 13.48
N THR A 346 -3.39 -12.85 12.86
CA THR A 346 -3.25 -14.18 13.48
C THR A 346 -1.78 -14.53 13.70
N ALA A 347 -0.90 -14.25 12.73
CA ALA A 347 0.54 -14.49 12.85
C ALA A 347 1.15 -13.64 13.98
N CYS A 348 0.81 -12.35 14.04
CA CYS A 348 1.23 -11.45 15.13
C CYS A 348 0.75 -11.96 16.49
N ALA A 349 -0.52 -12.32 16.63
CA ALA A 349 -1.08 -12.85 17.89
C ALA A 349 -0.37 -14.13 18.36
N LYS A 350 -0.06 -15.05 17.43
CA LYS A 350 0.69 -16.27 17.74
C LYS A 350 2.12 -15.97 18.22
N ASP A 351 2.77 -14.98 17.62
CA ASP A 351 4.15 -14.60 17.95
C ASP A 351 4.25 -13.90 19.30
N VAL A 352 3.32 -12.97 19.60
CA VAL A 352 3.20 -12.34 20.92
C VAL A 352 2.92 -13.39 22.00
N ALA A 353 1.96 -14.28 21.77
CA ALA A 353 1.63 -15.34 22.72
C ALA A 353 2.81 -16.30 22.96
N ARG A 354 3.60 -16.59 21.92
CA ARG A 354 4.82 -17.40 22.06
C ARG A 354 5.87 -16.69 22.91
N SER A 355 6.09 -15.39 22.67
CA SER A 355 7.07 -14.59 23.42
C SER A 355 6.73 -14.51 24.90
N ALA A 356 5.45 -14.27 25.23
CA ALA A 356 4.97 -14.24 26.61
C ALA A 356 5.15 -15.59 27.35
N LEU A 357 4.97 -16.72 26.65
CA LEU A 357 5.21 -18.05 27.25
C LEU A 357 6.69 -18.30 27.54
N ILE A 358 7.58 -17.85 26.64
CA ILE A 358 9.03 -17.95 26.83
C ILE A 358 9.47 -17.09 28.02
N GLU A 359 8.96 -15.87 28.14
CA GLU A 359 9.22 -14.98 29.29
C GLU A 359 8.71 -15.58 30.61
N ALA A 360 7.60 -16.32 30.57
CA ALA A 360 7.07 -17.05 31.72
C ALA A 360 7.83 -18.35 32.05
N GLY A 361 8.88 -18.71 31.28
CA GLY A 361 9.67 -19.92 31.48
C GLY A 361 8.95 -21.23 31.10
N ILE A 362 7.89 -21.14 30.30
CA ILE A 362 7.10 -22.30 29.85
C ILE A 362 7.65 -22.80 28.51
N ASP A 363 8.51 -23.82 28.56
CA ASP A 363 9.08 -24.46 27.36
C ASP A 363 8.06 -25.41 26.70
N ARG A 364 7.78 -25.18 25.41
CA ARG A 364 6.90 -26.04 24.59
C ARG A 364 7.55 -27.35 24.16
N SER A 365 8.84 -27.58 24.42
CA SER A 365 9.50 -28.87 24.16
C SER A 365 9.01 -30.02 25.08
N ARG A 366 8.13 -29.70 26.04
CA ARG A 366 7.60 -30.64 27.05
C ARG A 366 6.09 -30.88 26.99
N VAL A 367 5.40 -30.52 25.89
CA VAL A 367 3.98 -30.81 25.67
C VAL A 367 3.76 -31.53 24.36
#